data_AF-A0A7S2ECL7-F1
#
_entry.id   AF-A0A7S2ECL7-F1
#
_cell.length_a   1.000
_cell.length_b   1.000
_cell.length_c   1.000
_cell.angle_alpha   90.00
_cell.angle_beta   90.00
_cell.angle_gamma   90.00
#
_symmetry.space_group_name_H-M   'P 1'
#
loop_
_entity.id
_entity.type
_entity.pdbx_description
1 polymer ?
#
loop_
_entity_poly.entity_id
_entity_poly.type
_entity_poly.pdbx_seq_one_letter_code
_entity_poly.pdbx_strand_id
1 'polypeptide(L)'
;GETWTAAELYKPIEQRRNRHWAWTQFSKTLPLPEDVKNRLKHGQQVTLDVTSKAMNSDFNVQPEKMEPYWNARGVCINHWYHVKAGLDPNRDKDVIDHNNTEWE
;
A
#
# COMPACT_ATOMS: atom_id res chain seq x y z
N GLY A 1 -0.23 0.67 -10.05
CA GLY A 1 0.70 1.53 -9.32
C GLY A 1 1.47 2.41 -10.29
N GLU A 2 0.93 3.58 -10.61
CA GLU A 2 1.42 4.46 -11.70
C GLU A 2 2.69 5.24 -11.32
N THR A 3 2.80 5.66 -10.07
CA THR A 3 3.95 6.41 -9.55
C THR A 3 4.46 5.78 -8.25
N TRP A 4 5.75 5.94 -7.97
CA TRP A 4 6.42 5.27 -6.85
C TRP A 4 7.33 6.23 -6.10
N THR A 5 7.39 6.07 -4.77
CA THR A 5 8.42 6.70 -3.93
C THR A 5 9.00 5.65 -2.99
N ALA A 6 10.28 5.81 -2.62
CA ALA A 6 10.93 4.90 -1.71
C ALA A 6 10.42 5.08 -0.28
N ALA A 7 10.03 3.96 0.34
CA ALA A 7 9.67 3.91 1.75
C ALA A 7 10.93 4.01 2.64
N GLU A 8 10.71 4.40 3.88
CA GLU A 8 11.72 4.37 4.93
C GLU A 8 11.70 2.99 5.59
N LEU A 9 12.85 2.31 5.58
CA LEU A 9 12.98 0.96 6.13
C LEU A 9 13.46 1.04 7.58
N TYR A 10 12.74 0.43 8.50
CA TYR A 10 13.17 0.29 9.88
C TYR A 10 14.23 -0.80 10.00
N LYS A 11 15.48 -0.39 10.28
CA LYS A 11 16.66 -1.27 10.36
C LYS A 11 17.41 -1.02 11.68
N PRO A 12 16.90 -1.50 12.83
CA PRO A 12 17.50 -1.22 14.12
C PRO A 12 18.81 -1.98 14.37
N ILE A 13 19.06 -3.03 13.58
CA ILE A 13 20.25 -3.85 13.67
C ILE A 13 20.88 -4.00 12.29
N GLU A 14 22.21 -4.09 12.28
CA GLU A 14 22.92 -4.52 11.09
C GLU A 14 22.72 -6.02 10.89
N GLN A 15 22.21 -6.39 9.73
CA GLN A 15 21.95 -7.79 9.42
C GLN A 15 23.04 -8.33 8.48
N ARG A 16 23.49 -9.57 8.75
CA ARG A 16 24.48 -10.23 7.91
C ARG A 16 23.84 -10.67 6.60
N ARG A 17 24.58 -10.51 5.49
CA ARG A 17 24.17 -10.99 4.17
C ARG A 17 23.67 -12.44 4.24
N ASN A 18 22.54 -12.70 3.58
CA ASN A 18 21.85 -14.00 3.54
C ASN A 18 21.36 -14.53 4.89
N ARG A 19 21.18 -13.64 5.89
CA ARG A 19 20.63 -13.98 7.21
C ARG A 19 19.52 -13.01 7.62
N HIS A 20 18.75 -12.55 6.62
CA HIS A 20 17.61 -11.64 6.78
C HIS A 20 16.33 -12.45 7.00
N TRP A 21 16.22 -13.11 8.15
CA TRP A 21 15.09 -14.01 8.45
C TRP A 21 13.83 -13.27 8.90
N ALA A 22 14.00 -12.09 9.50
CA ALA A 22 12.90 -11.27 9.96
C ALA A 22 12.38 -10.36 8.85
N TRP A 23 11.12 -9.96 8.97
CA TRP A 23 10.53 -8.95 8.09
C TRP A 23 11.18 -7.59 8.30
N THR A 24 11.18 -6.77 7.25
CA THR A 24 11.55 -5.36 7.35
C THR A 24 10.28 -4.53 7.43
N GLN A 25 10.06 -3.87 8.57
CA GLN A 25 8.98 -2.90 8.71
C GLN A 25 9.32 -1.64 7.90
N PHE A 26 8.33 -1.03 7.27
CA PHE A 26 8.53 0.20 6.50
C PHE A 26 7.39 1.19 6.71
N SER A 27 7.69 2.47 6.51
CA SER A 27 6.72 3.55 6.61
C SER A 27 7.01 4.62 5.56
N LYS A 28 5.98 5.38 5.20
CA LYS A 28 6.15 6.58 4.39
C LYS A 28 5.04 7.58 4.64
N THR A 29 5.41 8.84 4.84
CA THR A 29 4.49 9.97 4.74
C THR A 29 4.46 10.45 3.30
N LEU A 30 3.30 10.33 2.65
CA LEU A 30 3.10 10.72 1.25
C LEU A 30 2.38 12.08 1.19
N PRO A 31 2.87 13.05 0.40
CA PRO A 31 2.07 14.22 0.10
C PRO A 31 0.89 13.81 -0.80
N LEU A 32 -0.29 14.38 -0.54
CA LEU A 32 -1.41 14.23 -1.45
C LEU A 32 -1.11 14.95 -2.77
N PRO A 33 -1.47 14.37 -3.93
CA PRO A 33 -1.45 15.06 -5.21
C PRO A 33 -2.26 16.36 -5.19
N GLU A 34 -1.85 17.36 -5.98
CA GLU A 34 -2.46 18.69 -5.90
C GLU A 34 -3.91 18.70 -6.40
N ASP A 35 -4.23 17.87 -7.39
CA ASP A 35 -5.60 17.66 -7.87
C ASP A 35 -6.50 17.06 -6.77
N VAL A 36 -6.00 16.08 -6.02
CA VAL A 36 -6.70 15.47 -4.89
C VAL A 36 -6.98 16.50 -3.81
N LYS A 37 -5.97 17.31 -3.44
CA LYS A 37 -6.14 18.40 -2.46
C LYS A 37 -7.19 19.41 -2.90
N ASN A 38 -7.19 19.81 -4.17
CA ASN A 38 -8.14 20.77 -4.69
C ASN A 38 -9.58 20.23 -4.65
N ARG A 39 -9.78 18.97 -5.03
CA ARG A 39 -11.08 18.29 -4.91
C ARG A 39 -11.58 18.24 -3.47
N LEU A 40 -10.70 17.85 -2.53
CA LEU A 40 -11.02 17.82 -1.10
C LEU A 40 -11.39 19.22 -0.57
N LYS A 41 -10.68 20.27 -0.98
CA LYS A 41 -11.00 21.67 -0.62
C LYS A 41 -12.38 22.10 -1.12
N HIS A 42 -12.85 21.55 -2.24
CA HIS A 42 -14.19 21.78 -2.77
C HIS A 42 -15.26 20.85 -2.18
N GLY A 43 -14.95 20.14 -1.09
CA GLY A 43 -15.90 19.29 -0.38
C GLY A 43 -16.16 17.93 -1.07
N GLN A 44 -15.37 17.57 -2.08
CA GLN A 44 -15.53 16.31 -2.79
C GLN A 44 -14.80 15.19 -2.06
N GLN A 45 -15.45 14.02 -1.93
CA GLN A 45 -14.80 12.80 -1.49
C GLN A 45 -13.91 12.23 -2.60
N VAL A 46 -12.78 11.62 -2.20
CA VAL A 46 -11.81 11.03 -3.12
C VAL A 46 -11.38 9.66 -2.60
N THR A 47 -11.33 8.66 -3.48
CA THR A 47 -10.73 7.36 -3.14
C THR A 47 -9.33 7.28 -3.75
N LEU A 48 -8.34 6.92 -2.95
CA LEU A 48 -6.98 6.65 -3.39
C LEU A 48 -6.70 5.16 -3.42
N ASP A 49 -5.91 4.72 -4.39
CA ASP A 49 -5.35 3.37 -4.42
C ASP A 49 -3.91 3.39 -3.93
N VAL A 50 -3.72 2.90 -2.70
CA VAL A 50 -2.40 2.84 -2.06
C VAL A 50 -1.88 1.42 -2.20
N THR A 51 -0.69 1.29 -2.78
CA THR A 51 -0.04 0.00 -2.95
C THR A 51 1.42 0.05 -2.51
N SER A 52 1.96 -1.13 -2.19
CA SER A 52 3.39 -1.31 -1.92
C SER A 52 3.91 -2.55 -2.63
N LYS A 53 5.18 -2.51 -3.00
CA LYS A 53 5.91 -3.66 -3.55
C LYS A 53 7.34 -3.66 -3.03
N ALA A 54 7.89 -4.85 -2.84
CA ALA A 54 9.26 -5.05 -2.40
C ALA A 54 10.14 -5.67 -3.50
N MET A 55 11.45 -5.48 -3.33
CA MET A 55 12.51 -6.17 -4.06
C MET A 55 13.48 -6.75 -3.04
N ASN A 56 13.91 -8.01 -3.22
CA ASN A 56 14.88 -8.65 -2.34
C ASN A 56 16.33 -8.45 -2.82
N SER A 57 17.31 -9.01 -2.10
CA SER A 57 18.73 -8.93 -2.45
C SER A 57 19.11 -9.63 -3.76
N ASP A 58 18.26 -10.52 -4.25
CA ASP A 58 18.45 -11.26 -5.50
C ASP A 58 17.65 -10.62 -6.66
N PHE A 59 17.16 -9.40 -6.46
CA PHE A 59 16.35 -8.64 -7.43
C PHE A 59 15.01 -9.31 -7.81
N ASN A 60 14.53 -10.28 -7.02
CA ASN A 60 13.17 -10.79 -7.17
C ASN A 60 12.16 -9.71 -6.80
N VAL A 61 11.14 -9.56 -7.63
CA VAL A 61 10.05 -8.59 -7.46
C VAL A 61 8.70 -9.31 -7.36
N GLN A 62 7.76 -8.68 -6.67
CA GLN A 62 6.37 -9.16 -6.60
C GLN A 62 5.64 -8.90 -7.93
N PRO A 63 4.73 -9.80 -8.34
CA PRO A 63 3.90 -9.57 -9.51
C PRO A 63 2.88 -8.45 -9.28
N GLU A 64 2.49 -7.75 -10.35
CA GLU A 64 1.50 -6.68 -10.28
C GLU A 64 0.08 -7.22 -10.03
N LYS A 65 -0.25 -8.34 -10.67
CA LYS A 65 -1.60 -8.90 -10.73
C LYS A 65 -1.66 -10.32 -10.17
N MET A 66 -2.80 -10.70 -9.60
CA MET A 66 -3.02 -12.01 -9.00
C MET A 66 -3.32 -13.08 -10.05
N GLU A 67 -4.07 -12.70 -11.09
CA GLU A 67 -4.71 -13.57 -12.06
C GLU A 67 -3.75 -14.59 -12.71
N PRO A 68 -2.50 -14.21 -13.11
CA PRO A 68 -1.57 -15.17 -13.68
C PRO A 68 -1.01 -16.20 -12.69
N TYR A 69 -1.11 -15.94 -11.38
CA TYR A 69 -0.52 -16.74 -10.30
C TYR A 69 -1.57 -17.43 -9.43
N TRP A 70 -2.85 -17.24 -9.76
CA TRP A 70 -3.94 -17.90 -9.06
C TRP A 70 -3.78 -19.42 -9.12
N ASN A 71 -4.13 -20.06 -8.02
CA ASN A 71 -4.21 -21.51 -7.93
C ASN A 71 -5.34 -21.90 -6.99
N ALA A 72 -5.89 -23.10 -7.21
CA ALA A 72 -7.03 -23.61 -6.45
C ALA A 72 -6.79 -23.70 -4.92
N ARG A 73 -5.53 -23.66 -4.48
CA ARG A 73 -5.17 -23.70 -3.05
C ARG A 73 -5.01 -22.31 -2.43
N GLY A 74 -4.99 -21.25 -3.22
CA GLY A 74 -4.77 -19.87 -2.74
C GLY A 74 -3.41 -19.63 -2.08
N VAL A 75 -2.40 -20.47 -2.37
CA VAL A 75 -1.07 -20.36 -1.75
C VAL A 75 -0.11 -19.57 -2.64
N CYS A 76 0.93 -18.99 -2.05
CA CYS A 76 1.95 -18.21 -2.76
C CYS A 76 1.40 -17.02 -3.56
N ILE A 77 0.27 -16.46 -3.13
CA ILE A 77 -0.31 -15.25 -3.71
C ILE A 77 0.37 -14.04 -3.08
N ASN A 78 1.36 -13.46 -3.78
CA ASN A 78 2.19 -12.36 -3.28
C ASN A 78 2.21 -11.14 -4.21
N HIS A 79 1.16 -10.97 -5.02
CA HIS A 79 0.99 -9.78 -5.86
C HIS A 79 0.94 -8.51 -5.02
N TRP A 80 1.05 -7.35 -5.68
CA TRP A 80 1.03 -6.07 -4.98
C TRP A 80 -0.25 -5.94 -4.17
N TYR A 81 -0.11 -5.64 -2.89
CA TYR A 81 -1.26 -5.43 -2.03
C TYR A 81 -1.82 -4.03 -2.29
N HIS A 82 -3.11 -3.94 -2.57
CA HIS A 82 -3.83 -2.70 -2.87
C HIS A 82 -4.81 -2.39 -1.75
N VAL A 83 -4.78 -1.15 -1.27
CA VAL A 83 -5.70 -0.62 -0.27
C VAL A 83 -6.40 0.58 -0.88
N LYS A 84 -7.73 0.48 -1.01
CA LYS A 84 -8.56 1.64 -1.37
C LYS A 84 -8.83 2.46 -0.11
N ALA A 85 -8.29 3.66 -0.07
CA ALA A 85 -8.44 4.59 1.05
C ALA A 85 -9.38 5.73 0.65
N GLY A 86 -10.54 5.82 1.31
CA GLY A 86 -11.47 6.94 1.16
C GLY A 86 -11.02 8.15 1.97
N LEU A 87 -10.97 9.32 1.32
CA LEU A 87 -10.72 10.61 1.92
C LEU A 87 -11.99 11.45 1.83
N ASP A 88 -12.56 11.80 2.98
CA ASP A 88 -13.76 12.62 3.09
C ASP A 88 -13.43 13.92 3.86
N PRO A 89 -13.54 15.10 3.21
CA PRO A 89 -13.26 16.38 3.86
C PRO A 89 -14.31 16.79 4.89
N ASN A 90 -15.52 16.24 4.83
CA ASN A 90 -16.64 16.60 5.72
C ASN A 90 -16.79 15.64 6.90
N ARG A 91 -15.95 14.60 6.96
CA ARG A 91 -16.01 13.58 8.01
C ARG A 91 -15.26 14.05 9.26
N ASP A 92 -15.89 13.81 10.41
CA ASP A 92 -15.26 14.05 11.70
C ASP A 92 -14.01 13.17 11.88
N LYS A 93 -12.91 13.80 12.31
CA LYS A 93 -11.59 13.15 12.40
C LYS A 93 -11.54 12.01 13.43
N ASP A 94 -12.40 12.07 14.43
CA ASP A 94 -12.41 11.13 15.55
C ASP A 94 -13.32 9.91 15.27
N VAL A 95 -14.05 9.91 14.16
CA VAL A 95 -14.97 8.83 13.78
C VAL A 95 -14.22 7.77 12.98
N ILE A 96 -13.85 6.68 13.65
CA ILE A 96 -13.37 5.45 13.01
C ILE A 96 -14.60 4.64 12.58
N ASP A 97 -14.74 4.45 11.27
CA ASP A 97 -15.80 3.60 10.69
C ASP A 97 -15.11 2.39 10.09
N HIS A 98 -15.50 1.21 10.58
CA HIS A 98 -15.00 -0.07 10.10
C HIS A 98 -15.88 -0.66 8.99
N ASN A 99 -16.94 0.05 8.56
CA ASN A 99 -17.85 -0.44 7.54
C ASN A 99 -17.16 -0.48 6.16
N ASN A 100 -16.69 -1.68 5.81
CA ASN A 100 -16.44 -2.11 4.45
C ASN A 100 -17.80 -2.29 3.74
N THR A 101 -18.35 -1.24 3.13
CA THR A 101 -19.45 -1.42 2.18
C THR A 101 -18.94 -2.12 0.91
N GLU A 102 -19.42 -3.36 0.76
CA GLU A 102 -19.67 -4.15 -0.45
C GLU A 102 -18.77 -3.89 -1.66
N TRP A 103 -17.87 -4.83 -1.90
CA TRP A 103 -17.10 -4.95 -3.13
C TRP A 103 -17.99 -5.60 -4.21
N GLU A 104 -18.47 -4.82 -5.19
CA GLU A 104 -18.89 -5.33 -6.52
C GLU A 104 -17.67 -5.60 -7.41
#